data_AF-A0A494WBS7-F1
#
_entry.id   AF-A0A494WBS7-F1
#
_cell.length_a   1.000
_cell.length_b   1.000
_cell.length_c   1.000
_cell.angle_alpha   90.00
_cell.angle_beta   90.00
_cell.angle_gamma   90.00
#
_symmetry.space_group_name_H-M   'P 1'
#
loop_
_entity.id
_entity.type
_entity.pdbx_description
1 polymer ?
#
loop_
_entity_poly.entity_id
_entity_poly.type
_entity_poly.pdbx_seq_one_letter_code
_entity_poly.pdbx_strand_id
1 'polypeptide(L)'
;MIGQMRLAWWSEVIDDAAGAKGRGEPVADALRATGAIGAPGLEAVIDGWEILTVEPDLGEGQLRDYAAGRGGGLFRALAGEGDPPAWLIAAGQVWALWDLAGHVGDPALAQAALTLARGIVADAGEGRWSRRWKPLRIAFALARQDVIAGRGAPPGLPRSYALRILRIALVGR
;
A
#
# COMPACT_ATOMS: atom_id res chain seq x y z
N MET A 1 -9.79 -0.20 19.59
CA MET A 1 -8.72 0.09 20.58
C MET A 1 -7.43 -0.70 20.36
N ILE A 2 -7.44 -2.03 20.22
CA ILE A 2 -6.18 -2.81 20.05
C ILE A 2 -5.37 -2.39 18.81
N GLY A 3 -6.04 -2.07 17.70
CA GLY A 3 -5.37 -1.60 16.47
C GLY A 3 -4.57 -0.31 16.66
N GLN A 4 -5.17 0.71 17.28
CA GLN A 4 -4.52 1.99 17.57
C GLN A 4 -3.31 1.85 18.50
N MET A 5 -3.44 1.05 19.56
CA MET A 5 -2.30 0.76 20.46
C MET A 5 -1.13 0.11 19.71
N ARG A 6 -1.44 -0.77 18.74
CA ARG A 6 -0.41 -1.45 17.96
C ARG A 6 0.22 -0.55 16.89
N LEU A 7 -0.54 0.38 16.31
CA LEU A 7 0.00 1.39 15.39
C LEU A 7 0.93 2.37 16.13
N ALA A 8 0.51 2.89 17.28
CA ALA A 8 1.35 3.75 18.12
C ALA A 8 2.65 3.05 18.52
N TRP A 9 2.58 1.78 18.93
CA TRP A 9 3.77 0.99 19.22
C TRP A 9 4.70 0.84 18.01
N TRP A 10 4.15 0.63 16.80
CA TRP A 10 4.96 0.55 15.58
C TRP A 10 5.62 1.88 15.22
N SER A 11 4.92 3.01 15.36
CA SER A 11 5.50 4.34 15.19
C SER A 11 6.72 4.50 16.09
N GLU A 12 6.57 4.20 17.38
CA GLU A 12 7.66 4.29 18.35
C GLU A 12 8.85 3.37 18.03
N VAL A 13 8.60 2.20 17.41
CA VAL A 13 9.65 1.26 17.01
C VAL A 13 10.42 1.75 15.78
N ILE A 14 9.72 2.40 14.84
CA ILE A 14 10.29 2.98 13.62
C ILE A 14 11.14 4.22 13.97
N ASP A 15 10.65 5.06 14.89
CA ASP A 15 11.34 6.30 15.30
C ASP A 15 12.52 6.06 16.25
N ASP A 16 12.60 4.87 16.87
CA ASP A 16 13.67 4.54 17.82
C ASP A 16 15.00 4.21 17.13
N ALA A 17 15.78 5.27 16.88
CA ALA A 17 17.14 5.18 16.36
C ALA A 17 18.09 4.34 17.23
N ALA A 18 17.83 4.19 18.54
CA ALA A 18 18.65 3.36 19.42
C ALA A 18 18.38 1.85 19.26
N GLY A 19 17.30 1.47 18.58
CA GLY A 19 16.92 0.07 18.36
C GLY A 19 16.69 -0.71 19.66
N ALA A 20 16.21 -0.04 20.70
CA ALA A 20 15.87 -0.61 21.99
C ALA A 20 14.42 -1.10 22.01
N LYS A 21 13.48 -0.31 21.49
CA LYS A 21 12.06 -0.64 21.38
C LYS A 21 11.84 -1.76 20.37
N GLY A 22 10.99 -2.72 20.69
CA GLY A 22 10.68 -3.85 19.80
C GLY A 22 11.84 -4.81 19.54
N ARG A 23 12.92 -4.76 20.33
CA ARG A 23 13.97 -5.78 20.28
C ARG A 23 13.40 -7.15 20.66
N GLY A 24 13.73 -8.18 19.89
CA GLY A 24 13.19 -9.53 20.06
C GLY A 24 11.82 -9.72 19.40
N GLU A 25 11.24 -8.66 18.81
CA GLU A 25 10.10 -8.81 17.91
C GLU A 25 10.64 -9.17 16.50
N PRO A 26 10.27 -10.33 15.94
CA PRO A 26 10.93 -10.85 14.74
C PRO A 26 10.88 -9.94 13.51
N VAL A 27 9.79 -9.19 13.33
CA VAL A 27 9.63 -8.31 12.18
C VAL A 27 10.47 -7.04 12.36
N ALA A 28 10.45 -6.42 13.53
CA ALA A 28 11.27 -5.27 13.85
C ALA A 28 12.77 -5.59 13.71
N ASP A 29 13.20 -6.75 14.22
CA ASP A 29 14.58 -7.21 14.11
C ASP A 29 14.98 -7.47 12.65
N ALA A 30 14.10 -8.07 11.84
CA ALA A 30 14.35 -8.28 10.41
C ALA A 30 14.42 -6.95 9.62
N LEU A 31 13.54 -5.99 9.90
CA LEU A 31 13.55 -4.66 9.29
C LEU A 31 14.84 -3.91 9.63
N ARG A 32 15.35 -4.02 10.85
CA ARG A 32 16.65 -3.47 11.25
C ARG A 32 17.82 -4.15 10.55
N ALA A 33 17.84 -5.48 10.53
CA ALA A 33 18.92 -6.26 9.93
C ALA A 33 19.10 -5.95 8.44
N THR A 34 18.01 -5.58 7.76
CA THR A 34 17.99 -5.20 6.34
C THR A 34 18.14 -3.71 6.09
N GLY A 35 18.14 -2.88 7.14
CA GLY A 35 18.09 -1.41 7.03
C GLY A 35 16.74 -0.85 6.57
N ALA A 36 15.75 -1.70 6.30
CA ALA A 36 14.44 -1.30 5.82
C ALA A 36 13.63 -0.49 6.84
N ILE A 37 13.97 -0.58 8.14
CA ILE A 37 13.30 0.20 9.18
C ILE A 37 13.44 1.72 8.99
N GLY A 38 14.52 2.18 8.36
CA GLY A 38 14.75 3.60 8.05
C GLY A 38 14.33 3.98 6.63
N ALA A 39 13.60 3.13 5.92
CA ALA A 39 13.21 3.39 4.55
C ALA A 39 12.26 4.60 4.46
N PRO A 40 12.52 5.57 3.57
CA PRO A 40 11.65 6.72 3.39
C PRO A 40 10.22 6.29 3.08
N GLY A 41 9.24 6.79 3.83
CA GLY A 41 7.83 6.46 3.66
C GLY A 41 7.31 5.30 4.51
N LEU A 42 8.15 4.62 5.30
CA LEU A 42 7.66 3.59 6.22
C LEU A 42 6.78 4.17 7.34
N GLU A 43 7.14 5.32 7.89
CA GLU A 43 6.32 6.07 8.88
C GLU A 43 4.95 6.43 8.29
N ALA A 44 4.93 6.97 7.06
CA ALA A 44 3.69 7.30 6.35
C ALA A 44 2.75 6.10 6.14
N VAL A 45 3.27 4.86 6.12
CA VAL A 45 2.43 3.65 6.08
C VAL A 45 1.63 3.48 7.36
N ILE A 46 2.20 3.85 8.50
CA ILE A 46 1.51 3.84 9.81
C ILE A 46 0.44 4.93 9.82
N ASP A 47 0.78 6.17 9.45
CA ASP A 47 -0.17 7.30 9.36
C ASP A 47 -1.38 6.94 8.48
N GLY A 48 -1.12 6.29 7.35
CA GLY A 48 -2.18 5.82 6.44
C GLY A 48 -3.17 4.88 7.13
N TRP A 49 -2.71 3.97 7.99
CA TRP A 49 -3.62 3.09 8.74
C TRP A 49 -4.38 3.81 9.84
N GLU A 50 -3.78 4.82 10.47
CA GLU A 50 -4.42 5.57 11.55
C GLU A 50 -5.68 6.27 11.07
N ILE A 51 -5.69 6.77 9.84
CA ILE A 51 -6.86 7.39 9.20
C ILE A 51 -8.10 6.49 9.27
N LEU A 52 -7.95 5.18 9.00
CA LEU A 52 -9.07 4.24 9.04
C LEU A 52 -9.59 3.95 10.45
N THR A 53 -8.83 4.29 11.48
CA THR A 53 -9.17 3.95 12.87
C THR A 53 -9.64 5.14 13.69
N VAL A 54 -9.28 6.36 13.28
CA VAL A 54 -9.68 7.61 13.94
C VAL A 54 -11.00 8.13 13.38
N GLU A 55 -11.19 8.06 12.06
CA GLU A 55 -12.30 8.72 11.39
C GLU A 55 -13.52 7.80 11.25
N PRO A 56 -14.68 8.14 11.85
CA PRO A 56 -15.89 7.32 11.74
C PRO A 56 -16.50 7.35 10.33
N ASP A 57 -16.34 8.47 9.61
CA ASP A 57 -16.81 8.67 8.24
C ASP A 57 -15.65 9.08 7.33
N LEU A 58 -15.22 8.17 6.46
CA LEU A 58 -14.12 8.42 5.54
C LEU A 58 -14.63 9.18 4.31
N GLY A 59 -14.40 10.50 4.30
CA GLY A 59 -14.61 11.34 3.14
C GLY A 59 -13.55 11.14 2.05
N GLU A 60 -13.74 11.80 0.91
CA GLU A 60 -12.84 11.71 -0.24
C GLU A 60 -11.41 12.23 0.07
N GLY A 61 -11.29 13.24 0.94
CA GLY A 61 -10.00 13.76 1.41
C GLY A 61 -9.24 12.71 2.23
N GLN A 62 -9.90 12.12 3.23
CA GLN A 62 -9.33 11.07 4.05
C GLN A 62 -8.95 9.83 3.24
N LEU A 63 -9.73 9.47 2.21
CA LEU A 63 -9.37 8.40 1.29
C LEU A 63 -8.10 8.70 0.49
N ARG A 64 -7.87 9.96 0.10
CA ARG A 64 -6.61 10.36 -0.55
C ARG A 64 -5.44 10.28 0.42
N ASP A 65 -5.62 10.76 1.64
CA ASP A 65 -4.58 10.72 2.67
C ASP A 65 -4.23 9.27 3.04
N TYR A 66 -5.25 8.41 3.18
CA TYR A 66 -5.09 6.97 3.34
C TYR A 66 -4.26 6.38 2.20
N ALA A 67 -4.65 6.65 0.96
CA ALA A 67 -3.95 6.09 -0.21
C ALA A 67 -2.50 6.57 -0.28
N ALA A 68 -2.27 7.86 -0.01
CA ALA A 68 -0.96 8.49 -0.02
C ALA A 68 -0.03 7.91 1.05
N GLY A 69 -0.51 7.77 2.29
CA GLY A 69 0.24 7.17 3.38
C GLY A 69 0.44 5.67 3.18
N ARG A 70 -0.65 4.90 3.10
CA ARG A 70 -0.62 3.44 3.08
C ARG A 70 0.07 2.89 1.83
N GLY A 71 -0.42 3.29 0.65
CA GLY A 71 0.04 2.75 -0.62
C GLY A 71 1.25 3.49 -1.17
N GLY A 72 1.17 4.82 -1.18
CA GLY A 72 2.26 5.69 -1.61
C GLY A 72 3.51 5.55 -0.74
N GLY A 73 3.34 5.57 0.59
CA GLY A 73 4.43 5.34 1.56
C GLY A 73 5.08 3.97 1.37
N LEU A 74 4.30 2.91 1.20
CA LEU A 74 4.83 1.56 0.98
C LEU A 74 5.63 1.46 -0.32
N PHE A 75 5.12 2.01 -1.42
CA PHE A 75 5.84 2.00 -2.70
C PHE A 75 7.11 2.86 -2.65
N ARG A 76 7.10 3.96 -1.89
CA ARG A 76 8.30 4.76 -1.62
C ARG A 76 9.35 3.96 -0.83
N ALA A 77 8.94 3.32 0.26
CA ALA A 77 9.83 2.54 1.12
C ALA A 77 10.48 1.37 0.35
N LEU A 78 9.72 0.75 -0.56
CA LEU A 78 10.18 -0.38 -1.36
C LEU A 78 10.88 0.02 -2.68
N ALA A 79 10.89 1.30 -3.05
CA ALA A 79 11.51 1.75 -4.29
C ALA A 79 13.04 1.59 -4.27
N GLY A 80 13.65 1.65 -3.08
CA GLY A 80 15.10 1.57 -2.90
C GLY A 80 15.86 2.79 -3.42
N GLU A 81 15.20 3.93 -3.57
CA GLU A 81 15.76 5.20 -4.02
C GLU A 81 15.21 6.35 -3.17
N GLY A 82 16.00 7.42 -3.01
CA GLY A 82 15.62 8.57 -2.18
C GLY A 82 14.44 9.37 -2.75
N ASP A 83 14.37 9.50 -4.07
CA ASP A 83 13.30 10.25 -4.76
C ASP A 83 12.68 9.40 -5.89
N PRO A 84 11.74 8.50 -5.58
CA PRO A 84 11.05 7.71 -6.59
C PRO A 84 10.10 8.58 -7.42
N PRO A 85 9.89 8.24 -8.71
CA PRO A 85 9.05 9.04 -9.58
C PRO A 85 7.58 9.05 -9.10
N ALA A 86 6.90 10.19 -9.26
CA ALA A 86 5.53 10.39 -8.77
C ALA A 86 4.54 9.32 -9.23
N TRP A 87 4.68 8.81 -10.47
CA TRP A 87 3.81 7.75 -10.99
C TRP A 87 3.97 6.42 -10.22
N LEU A 88 5.15 6.14 -9.65
CA LEU A 88 5.37 4.93 -8.83
C LEU A 88 4.63 5.07 -7.50
N ILE A 89 4.60 6.27 -6.93
CA ILE A 89 3.83 6.57 -5.72
C ILE A 89 2.34 6.47 -6.00
N ALA A 90 1.87 7.03 -7.12
CA ALA A 90 0.48 6.90 -7.56
C ALA A 90 0.06 5.44 -7.78
N ALA A 91 0.96 4.60 -8.32
CA ALA A 91 0.72 3.16 -8.45
C ALA A 91 0.48 2.48 -7.08
N GLY A 92 1.19 2.91 -6.04
CA GLY A 92 0.95 2.47 -4.68
C GLY A 92 -0.40 2.92 -4.13
N GLN A 93 -0.81 4.16 -4.39
CA GLN A 93 -2.12 4.68 -3.99
C GLN A 93 -3.27 3.86 -4.60
N VAL A 94 -3.17 3.52 -5.89
CA VAL A 94 -4.15 2.64 -6.57
C VAL A 94 -4.22 1.28 -5.90
N TRP A 95 -3.08 0.70 -5.54
CA TRP A 95 -3.02 -0.58 -4.85
C TRP A 95 -3.71 -0.52 -3.48
N ALA A 96 -3.45 0.51 -2.67
CA ALA A 96 -4.07 0.64 -1.35
C ALA A 96 -5.59 0.80 -1.42
N LEU A 97 -6.10 1.61 -2.36
CA LEU A 97 -7.54 1.80 -2.54
C LEU A 97 -8.24 0.53 -3.04
N TRP A 98 -7.60 -0.22 -3.93
CA TRP A 98 -8.08 -1.52 -4.38
C TRP A 98 -8.12 -2.56 -3.26
N ASP A 99 -7.09 -2.57 -2.40
CA ASP A 99 -7.03 -3.43 -1.20
C ASP A 99 -8.16 -3.08 -0.22
N LEU A 100 -8.34 -1.78 0.09
CA LEU A 100 -9.41 -1.30 0.95
C LEU A 100 -10.79 -1.70 0.42
N ALA A 101 -11.06 -1.48 -0.86
CA ALA A 101 -12.35 -1.80 -1.48
C ALA A 101 -12.70 -3.31 -1.44
N GLY A 102 -11.69 -4.19 -1.33
CA GLY A 102 -11.90 -5.64 -1.22
C GLY A 102 -12.19 -6.12 0.20
N HIS A 103 -11.79 -5.36 1.21
CA HIS A 103 -11.80 -5.80 2.61
C HIS A 103 -12.73 -4.99 3.51
N VAL A 104 -13.19 -3.83 3.05
CA VAL A 104 -14.15 -3.02 3.80
C VAL A 104 -15.56 -3.60 3.69
N GLY A 105 -16.27 -3.65 4.83
CA GLY A 105 -17.64 -4.17 4.88
C GLY A 105 -18.70 -3.19 4.37
N ASP A 106 -18.37 -1.90 4.27
CA ASP A 106 -19.25 -0.85 3.77
C ASP A 106 -19.17 -0.73 2.23
N PRO A 107 -20.24 -1.06 1.49
CA PRO A 107 -20.27 -0.96 0.03
C PRO A 107 -20.08 0.47 -0.51
N ALA A 108 -20.54 1.50 0.22
CA ALA A 108 -20.43 2.88 -0.22
C ALA A 108 -18.96 3.33 -0.19
N LEU A 109 -18.26 3.02 0.91
CA LEU A 109 -16.84 3.27 1.06
C LEU A 109 -16.01 2.47 0.04
N ALA A 110 -16.35 1.20 -0.22
CA ALA A 110 -15.71 0.40 -1.25
C ALA A 110 -15.85 1.06 -2.64
N GLN A 111 -17.05 1.53 -2.98
CA GLN A 111 -17.31 2.21 -4.25
C GLN A 111 -16.59 3.56 -4.36
N ALA A 112 -16.51 4.32 -3.26
CA ALA A 112 -15.74 5.56 -3.20
C ALA A 112 -14.24 5.31 -3.45
N ALA A 113 -13.66 4.31 -2.78
CA ALA A 113 -12.27 3.91 -2.97
C ALA A 113 -11.97 3.50 -4.43
N LEU A 114 -12.84 2.68 -5.05
CA LEU A 114 -12.69 2.29 -6.46
C LEU A 114 -12.86 3.47 -7.43
N THR A 115 -13.69 4.45 -7.09
CA THR A 115 -13.88 5.64 -7.92
C THR A 115 -12.65 6.53 -7.89
N LEU A 116 -12.09 6.76 -6.69
CA LEU A 116 -10.83 7.48 -6.53
C LEU A 116 -9.66 6.75 -7.23
N ALA A 117 -9.57 5.42 -7.06
CA ALA A 117 -8.52 4.62 -7.70
C ALA A 117 -8.58 4.70 -9.24
N ARG A 118 -9.78 4.71 -9.83
CA ARG A 118 -9.97 4.87 -11.29
C ARG A 118 -9.49 6.24 -11.76
N GLY A 119 -9.76 7.31 -11.01
CA GLY A 119 -9.23 8.65 -11.31
C GLY A 119 -7.71 8.64 -11.36
N ILE A 120 -7.06 8.07 -10.33
CA ILE A 120 -5.59 7.98 -10.27
C ILE A 120 -5.05 7.14 -11.44
N VAL A 121 -5.70 6.04 -11.81
CA VAL A 121 -5.27 5.22 -12.97
C VAL A 121 -5.37 5.98 -14.29
N ALA A 122 -6.39 6.83 -14.45
CA ALA A 122 -6.56 7.63 -15.66
C ALA A 122 -5.50 8.73 -15.79
N ASP A 123 -5.10 9.33 -14.66
CA ASP A 123 -4.12 10.40 -14.60
C ASP A 123 -2.66 9.88 -14.54
N ALA A 124 -2.46 8.64 -14.08
CA ALA A 124 -1.14 8.03 -13.97
C ALA A 124 -0.56 7.71 -15.35
N GLY A 125 0.52 8.40 -15.71
CA GLY A 125 1.30 8.10 -16.91
C GLY A 125 1.93 6.70 -16.88
N GLU A 126 2.19 6.15 -18.06
CA GLU A 126 2.89 4.86 -18.21
C GLU A 126 4.39 5.03 -17.93
N GLY A 127 4.79 4.77 -16.69
CA GLY A 127 6.19 4.71 -16.30
C GLY A 127 6.91 3.45 -16.77
N ARG A 128 8.21 3.57 -17.05
CA ARG A 128 9.05 2.40 -17.38
C ARG A 128 9.43 1.64 -16.11
N TRP A 129 8.79 0.50 -15.89
CA TRP A 129 9.13 -0.40 -14.79
C TRP A 129 10.50 -1.04 -14.97
N SER A 130 11.42 -0.75 -14.05
CA SER A 130 12.71 -1.44 -13.97
C SER A 130 12.58 -2.86 -13.40
N ARG A 131 13.58 -3.71 -13.64
CA ARG A 131 13.58 -5.10 -13.11
C ARG A 131 13.53 -5.15 -11.58
N ARG A 132 14.16 -4.21 -10.88
CA ARG A 132 14.14 -4.13 -9.41
C ARG A 132 12.73 -3.88 -8.85
N TRP A 133 11.87 -3.19 -9.59
CA TRP A 133 10.49 -2.90 -9.18
C TRP A 133 9.50 -3.96 -9.65
N LYS A 134 9.98 -5.14 -10.08
CA LYS A 134 9.09 -6.22 -10.51
C LYS A 134 7.99 -6.55 -9.48
N PRO A 135 8.27 -6.65 -8.16
CA PRO A 135 7.21 -6.89 -7.17
C PRO A 135 6.15 -5.78 -7.15
N LEU A 136 6.58 -4.51 -7.16
CA LEU A 136 5.70 -3.34 -7.20
C LEU A 136 4.85 -3.30 -8.47
N ARG A 137 5.45 -3.65 -9.62
CA ARG A 137 4.74 -3.77 -10.90
C ARG A 137 3.65 -4.83 -10.83
N ILE A 138 3.93 -5.98 -10.23
CA ILE A 138 2.95 -7.07 -10.10
C ILE A 138 1.77 -6.61 -9.24
N ALA A 139 2.04 -6.01 -8.08
CA ALA A 139 1.02 -5.48 -7.18
C ALA A 139 0.14 -4.42 -7.87
N PHE A 140 0.76 -3.45 -8.55
CA PHE A 140 0.03 -2.41 -9.27
C PHE A 140 -0.78 -2.96 -10.45
N ALA A 141 -0.19 -3.81 -11.29
CA ALA A 141 -0.87 -4.31 -12.49
C ALA A 141 -2.12 -5.13 -12.11
N LEU A 142 -2.05 -5.86 -11.01
CA LEU A 142 -3.17 -6.62 -10.46
C LEU A 142 -4.28 -5.70 -9.98
N ALA A 143 -3.93 -4.71 -9.15
CA ALA A 143 -4.86 -3.69 -8.67
C ALA A 143 -5.50 -2.92 -9.83
N ARG A 144 -4.70 -2.44 -10.79
CA ARG A 144 -5.18 -1.69 -11.96
C ARG A 144 -6.20 -2.47 -12.77
N GLN A 145 -5.95 -3.76 -13.04
CA GLN A 145 -6.89 -4.60 -13.79
C GLN A 145 -8.24 -4.75 -13.08
N ASP A 146 -8.23 -4.92 -11.77
CA ASP A 146 -9.45 -5.09 -11.00
C ASP A 146 -10.18 -3.76 -10.80
N VAL A 147 -9.45 -2.66 -10.55
CA VAL A 147 -10.00 -1.29 -10.49
C VAL A 147 -10.68 -0.90 -11.81
N ILE A 148 -10.05 -1.15 -12.95
CA ILE A 148 -10.66 -0.90 -14.27
C ILE A 148 -11.95 -1.73 -14.45
N ALA A 149 -11.97 -2.94 -13.89
CA ALA A 149 -13.14 -3.81 -13.94
C ALA A 149 -14.14 -3.58 -12.80
N GLY A 150 -13.95 -2.55 -11.97
CA GLY A 150 -14.85 -2.21 -10.86
C GLY A 150 -14.84 -3.22 -9.71
N ARG A 151 -13.73 -3.93 -9.48
CA ARG A 151 -13.58 -4.93 -8.41
C ARG A 151 -12.50 -4.51 -7.41
N GLY A 152 -12.79 -4.71 -6.13
CA GLY A 152 -11.79 -4.67 -5.05
C GLY A 152 -10.94 -5.93 -5.01
N ALA A 153 -9.98 -5.97 -4.08
CA ALA A 153 -9.16 -7.16 -3.85
C ALA A 153 -10.02 -8.39 -3.51
N PRO A 154 -9.70 -9.58 -4.06
CA PRO A 154 -10.44 -10.78 -3.72
C PRO A 154 -10.14 -11.22 -2.28
N PRO A 155 -11.11 -11.84 -1.58
CA PRO A 155 -10.84 -12.44 -0.29
C PRO A 155 -9.90 -13.65 -0.46
N GLY A 156 -8.65 -13.51 -0.04
CA GLY A 156 -7.63 -14.56 -0.13
C GLY A 156 -7.05 -14.77 -1.53
N LEU A 157 -6.50 -15.97 -1.78
CA LEU A 157 -5.74 -16.29 -2.99
C LEU A 157 -6.42 -17.39 -3.83
N PRO A 158 -7.53 -17.11 -4.53
CA PRO A 158 -8.17 -18.11 -5.39
C PRO A 158 -7.25 -18.51 -6.55
N ARG A 159 -7.44 -19.72 -7.10
CA ARG A 159 -6.56 -20.27 -8.16
C ARG A 159 -6.45 -19.36 -9.39
N SER A 160 -7.56 -18.76 -9.81
CA SER A 160 -7.60 -17.79 -10.91
C SER A 160 -6.71 -16.58 -10.65
N TYR A 161 -6.61 -16.15 -9.40
CA TYR A 161 -5.82 -15.01 -8.98
C TYR A 161 -4.32 -15.34 -8.91
N ALA A 162 -3.97 -16.53 -8.41
CA ALA A 162 -2.60 -17.03 -8.47
C ALA A 162 -2.08 -17.11 -9.93
N LEU A 163 -2.92 -17.57 -10.86
CA LEU A 163 -2.58 -17.61 -12.29
C LEU A 163 -2.38 -16.21 -12.90
N ARG A 164 -3.17 -15.21 -12.48
CA ARG A 164 -2.99 -13.81 -12.91
C ARG A 164 -1.67 -13.24 -12.40
N ILE A 165 -1.33 -13.46 -11.13
CA ILE A 165 -0.03 -13.07 -10.57
C ILE A 165 1.11 -13.66 -11.39
N LEU A 166 1.05 -14.98 -11.66
CA LEU A 166 2.05 -15.66 -12.46
C LEU A 166 2.17 -15.05 -13.87
N ARG A 167 1.03 -14.83 -14.54
CA ARG A 167 1.00 -14.22 -15.88
C ARG A 167 1.62 -12.82 -15.88
N ILE A 168 1.26 -11.95 -14.94
CA ILE A 168 1.82 -10.60 -14.82
C ILE A 168 3.32 -10.65 -14.53
N ALA A 169 3.76 -11.59 -13.69
CA ALA A 169 5.17 -11.78 -13.37
C ALA A 169 6.02 -12.21 -14.56
N LEU A 170 5.44 -12.98 -15.49
CA LEU A 170 6.10 -13.49 -16.70
C LEU A 170 6.01 -12.51 -17.89
N VAL A 171 4.82 -11.97 -18.15
CA VAL A 171 4.50 -11.27 -19.41
C VAL A 171 4.50 -9.74 -19.26
N GLY A 172 4.42 -9.22 -18.04
CA GLY A 172 4.35 -7.77 -17.82
C GLY A 172 2.92 -7.24 -17.58
N ARG A 173 1.91 -8.01 -17.98
CA ARG A 173 0.48 -7.65 -18.04
C ARG A 173 -0.43 -8.86 -17.87
#